data_AF-A0A5M3YZH2-F1
#
_entry.id   AF-A0A5M3YZH2-F1
#
_cell.length_a   1.000
_cell.length_b   1.000
_cell.length_c   1.000
_cell.angle_alpha   90.00
_cell.angle_beta   90.00
_cell.angle_gamma   90.00
#
_symmetry.space_group_name_H-M   'P 1'
#
loop_
_entity.id
_entity.type
_entity.pdbx_description
1 polymer ?
#
loop_
_entity_poly.entity_id
_entity_poly.type
_entity_poly.pdbx_seq_one_letter_code
_entity_poly.pdbx_strand_id
1 'polypeptide(L)'
;MSRVRGKPALDYLDLREWEGSHIKREVTRILEQARLRGWYMFEGFPEKILYERATGAVSVTCLAHCADMPKEESNKFTENSGVVHQFGQDIWWT
;
A
#
# COMPACT_ATOMS: atom_id res chain seq x y z
N MET A 1 17.13 -11.61 4.43
CA MET A 1 15.84 -10.89 4.49
C MET A 1 15.24 -11.10 5.87
N SER A 2 14.84 -10.02 6.57
CA SER A 2 14.11 -10.12 7.84
C SER A 2 12.62 -10.31 7.58
N ARG A 3 11.92 -11.02 8.47
CA ARG A 3 10.47 -11.20 8.36
C ARG A 3 9.77 -9.86 8.62
N VAL A 4 8.94 -9.43 7.66
CA VAL A 4 8.05 -8.28 7.85
C VAL A 4 6.96 -8.68 8.84
N ARG A 5 6.69 -7.83 9.84
CA ARG A 5 5.66 -8.06 10.86
C ARG A 5 4.27 -7.72 10.34
N GLY A 6 3.25 -8.20 11.04
CA GLY A 6 1.85 -8.05 10.65
C GLY A 6 1.32 -9.25 9.87
N LYS A 7 0.04 -9.17 9.49
CA LYS A 7 -0.66 -10.12 8.62
C LYS A 7 -1.36 -9.36 7.49
N PRO A 8 -1.79 -10.03 6.41
CA PRO A 8 -2.58 -9.39 5.37
C PRO A 8 -3.73 -8.56 5.95
N ALA A 9 -3.87 -7.31 5.48
CA ALA A 9 -4.93 -6.42 5.95
C ALA A 9 -6.33 -7.02 5.70
N LEU A 10 -6.50 -7.75 4.59
CA LEU A 10 -7.71 -8.51 4.27
C LEU A 10 -8.09 -9.58 5.31
N ASP A 11 -7.14 -10.07 6.11
CA ASP A 11 -7.42 -11.07 7.15
C ASP A 11 -8.06 -10.45 8.40
N TYR A 12 -8.27 -9.13 8.43
CA TYR A 12 -8.97 -8.44 9.49
C TYR A 12 -10.41 -8.17 9.08
N LEU A 13 -11.33 -9.02 9.54
CA LEU A 13 -12.78 -8.88 9.30
C LEU A 13 -13.44 -7.75 10.12
N ASP A 14 -12.67 -7.13 11.02
CA ASP A 14 -13.11 -6.15 12.01
C ASP A 14 -12.33 -4.83 11.91
N LEU A 15 -11.77 -4.51 10.72
CA LEU A 15 -11.08 -3.24 10.52
C LEU A 15 -12.02 -2.08 10.81
N ARG A 16 -11.55 -1.17 11.65
CA ARG A 16 -12.27 0.07 11.93
C ARG A 16 -12.00 1.06 10.80
N GLU A 17 -12.94 1.97 10.55
CA GLU A 17 -12.80 3.02 9.53
C GLU A 17 -11.50 3.83 9.66
N TRP A 18 -11.08 4.12 10.90
CA TRP A 18 -9.83 4.84 11.16
C TRP A 18 -8.58 3.98 10.88
N GLU A 19 -8.66 2.65 11.03
CA GLU A 19 -7.60 1.73 10.63
C GLU A 19 -7.51 1.71 9.11
N GLY A 20 -8.63 1.53 8.40
CA GLY A 20 -8.67 1.58 6.94
C GLY A 20 -8.11 2.89 6.37
N SER A 21 -8.51 4.03 6.95
CA SER A 21 -7.99 5.36 6.59
C SER A 21 -6.48 5.50 6.85
N HIS A 22 -6.00 4.95 7.97
CA HIS A 22 -4.56 4.93 8.29
C HIS A 22 -3.77 4.08 7.29
N ILE A 23 -4.25 2.87 6.98
CA ILE A 23 -3.58 1.98 6.04
C ILE A 23 -3.54 2.63 4.64
N LYS A 24 -4.64 3.27 4.19
CA LYS A 24 -4.68 4.01 2.92
C LYS A 24 -3.59 5.09 2.83
N ARG A 25 -3.44 5.89 3.89
CA ARG A 25 -2.44 6.96 3.96
C ARG A 25 -1.02 6.39 3.89
N GLU A 26 -0.75 5.33 4.64
CA GLU A 26 0.56 4.69 4.66
C GLU A 26 0.91 4.00 3.34
N VAL A 27 -0.04 3.31 2.71
CA VAL A 27 0.17 2.72 1.37
C VAL A 27 0.46 3.80 0.35
N THR A 28 -0.31 4.89 0.35
CA THR A 28 -0.04 6.05 -0.53
C THR A 28 1.38 6.59 -0.32
N ARG A 29 1.80 6.74 0.93
CA ARG A 29 3.14 7.20 1.30
C ARG A 29 4.23 6.24 0.81
N ILE A 30 4.04 4.93 0.99
CA ILE A 30 5.00 3.90 0.55
C ILE A 30 5.16 3.90 -0.96
N LEU A 31 4.05 3.94 -1.71
CA LEU A 31 4.08 3.98 -3.17
C LEU A 31 4.76 5.24 -3.68
N GLU A 32 4.48 6.40 -3.09
CA GLU A 32 5.15 7.65 -3.46
C GLU A 32 6.65 7.61 -3.16
N GLN A 33 7.06 6.99 -2.04
CA GLN A 33 8.48 6.78 -1.75
C GLN A 33 9.16 5.81 -2.73
N ALA A 34 8.46 4.79 -3.21
CA ALA A 34 8.97 3.90 -4.26
C ALA A 34 9.15 4.68 -5.57
N ARG A 35 8.15 5.47 -5.96
CA ARG A 35 8.20 6.35 -7.13
C ARG A 35 9.40 7.29 -7.11
N LEU A 36 9.64 7.95 -5.97
CA LEU A 36 10.78 8.86 -5.82
C LEU A 36 12.14 8.15 -5.93
N ARG A 37 12.19 6.82 -5.78
CA ARG A 37 13.38 5.99 -5.97
C ARG A 37 13.49 5.41 -7.38
N GLY A 38 12.56 5.72 -8.28
CA GLY A 38 12.54 5.22 -9.65
C GLY A 38 11.76 3.92 -9.83
N TRP A 39 10.90 3.54 -8.89
CA TRP A 39 10.04 2.36 -9.01
C TRP A 39 8.57 2.76 -9.11
N TYR A 40 7.91 2.32 -10.18
CA TYR A 40 6.51 2.65 -10.42
C TYR A 40 5.63 1.42 -10.46
N MET A 41 4.42 1.58 -9.89
CA MET A 41 3.43 0.53 -9.77
C MET A 41 2.20 0.92 -10.59
N PHE A 42 1.82 0.05 -11.53
CA PHE A 42 0.70 0.30 -12.44
C PHE A 42 -0.62 -0.27 -11.93
N GLU A 43 -0.55 -1.28 -11.06
CA GLU A 43 -1.70 -2.01 -10.55
C GLU A 43 -1.55 -2.27 -9.04
N GLY A 44 -2.70 -2.40 -8.36
CA GLY A 44 -2.77 -2.56 -6.91
C GLY A 44 -3.04 -4.00 -6.49
N PHE A 45 -2.47 -4.41 -5.36
CA PHE A 45 -2.56 -5.77 -4.83
C PHE A 45 -2.98 -5.76 -3.35
N PRO A 46 -4.29 -5.79 -3.05
CA PRO A 46 -4.80 -5.78 -1.67
C PRO A 46 -4.17 -6.83 -0.75
N GLU A 47 -3.93 -8.03 -1.27
CA GLU A 47 -3.37 -9.17 -0.54
C GLU A 47 -1.89 -8.99 -0.15
N LYS A 48 -1.24 -7.94 -0.67
CA LYS A 48 0.18 -7.64 -0.44
C LYS A 48 0.39 -6.57 0.61
N ILE A 49 -0.69 -6.04 1.19
CA ILE A 49 -0.65 -5.09 2.30
C ILE A 49 -0.62 -5.87 3.61
N LEU A 50 0.47 -5.74 4.35
CA LEU A 50 0.58 -6.23 5.71
C LEU A 50 0.28 -5.11 6.70
N TYR A 51 -0.55 -5.42 7.69
CA TYR A 51 -0.88 -4.51 8.78
C TYR A 51 -0.56 -5.16 10.13
N GLU A 52 0.13 -4.43 10.99
CA GLU A 52 0.40 -4.81 12.39
C GLU A 52 -0.38 -3.89 13.32
N ARG A 53 -1.59 -4.31 13.72
CA ARG A 53 -2.51 -3.53 14.58
C ARG A 53 -1.86 -3.02 15.87
N ALA A 54 -0.95 -3.79 16.47
CA ALA A 54 -0.29 -3.41 17.73
C ALA A 54 0.60 -2.16 17.61
N THR A 55 1.21 -1.94 16.45
CA THR A 55 2.14 -0.83 16.19
C THR A 55 1.58 0.19 15.20
N GLY A 56 0.51 -0.17 14.49
CA GLY A 56 0.02 0.59 13.34
C GLY A 56 0.92 0.48 12.12
N ALA A 57 1.93 -0.41 12.12
CA ALA A 57 2.85 -0.53 10.99
C ALA A 57 2.14 -1.11 9.76
N VAL A 58 2.43 -0.52 8.61
CA VAL A 58 1.91 -0.93 7.30
C VAL A 58 3.09 -1.24 6.40
N SER A 59 2.99 -2.31 5.62
CA SER A 59 4.03 -2.71 4.67
C SER A 59 3.40 -3.23 3.39
N VAL A 60 4.05 -2.95 2.26
CA VAL A 60 3.64 -3.42 0.93
C VAL A 60 4.70 -4.40 0.43
N THR A 61 4.29 -5.63 0.11
CA THR A 61 5.19 -6.76 -0.19
C THR A 61 5.24 -7.16 -1.66
N CYS A 62 4.90 -6.24 -2.56
CA CYS A 62 4.82 -6.49 -4.01
C CYS A 62 5.86 -5.72 -4.83
N LEU A 63 7.04 -5.40 -4.27
CA LEU A 63 8.09 -4.68 -5.01
C LEU A 63 8.51 -5.38 -6.31
N ALA A 64 8.35 -6.70 -6.40
CA ALA A 64 8.61 -7.47 -7.62
C ALA A 64 7.67 -7.11 -8.79
N HIS A 65 6.56 -6.42 -8.53
CA HIS A 65 5.60 -5.95 -9.52
C HIS A 65 5.82 -4.48 -9.91
N CYS A 66 6.85 -3.83 -9.37
CA CYS A 66 7.25 -2.50 -9.81
C CYS A 66 8.04 -2.58 -11.13
N ALA A 67 7.90 -1.56 -11.97
CA ALA A 67 8.82 -1.32 -13.07
C ALA A 67 9.82 -0.22 -12.71
N ASP A 68 11.02 -0.29 -13.29
CA ASP A 68 11.96 0.82 -13.28
C ASP A 68 11.40 1.96 -14.16
N MET A 69 11.10 3.10 -13.55
CA MET A 69 10.56 4.27 -14.21
C MET A 69 11.07 5.52 -13.49
N PRO A 70 11.81 6.41 -14.18
CA PRO A 70 12.28 7.67 -13.61
C PRO A 70 11.12 8.48 -13.01
N LYS A 71 11.40 9.17 -11.90
CA LYS A 71 10.37 9.92 -11.17
C LYS A 71 9.75 11.03 -12.04
N GLU A 72 10.49 11.54 -13.02
CA GLU A 72 10.08 12.57 -13.97
C GLU A 72 9.05 12.05 -14.99
N GLU A 73 9.08 10.76 -15.29
CA GLU A 73 8.18 10.09 -16.25
C GLU A 73 6.95 9.46 -15.56
N SER A 74 6.98 9.40 -14.23
CA SER A 74 5.94 8.78 -13.40
C SER A 74 4.95 9.80 -12.81
N ASN A 75 3.67 9.44 -12.77
CA ASN A 75 2.66 10.25 -12.08
C ASN A 75 2.76 10.09 -10.57
N LYS A 76 2.61 11.18 -9.82
CA LYS A 76 2.56 11.15 -8.35
C LYS A 76 1.45 10.24 -7.84
N PHE A 77 1.73 9.45 -6.80
CA PHE A 77 0.68 8.72 -6.09
C PHE A 77 0.00 9.61 -5.05
N THR A 78 -1.33 9.58 -5.07
CA THR A 78 -2.21 10.28 -4.14
C THR A 78 -3.27 9.30 -3.66
N GLU A 79 -3.98 9.66 -2.60
CA GLU A 79 -5.09 8.85 -2.10
C GLU A 79 -6.23 8.65 -3.11
N ASN A 80 -6.27 9.45 -4.18
CA ASN A 80 -7.25 9.36 -5.27
C ASN A 80 -6.70 8.67 -6.52
N SER A 81 -5.44 8.22 -6.50
CA SER A 81 -4.85 7.51 -7.64
C SER A 81 -5.54 6.15 -7.80
N GLY A 82 -5.88 5.78 -9.05
CA GLY A 82 -6.56 4.51 -9.34
C GLY A 82 -5.86 3.29 -8.75
N VAL A 83 -4.53 3.25 -8.78
CA VAL A 83 -3.75 2.17 -8.16
C VAL A 83 -3.91 2.10 -6.64
N VAL A 84 -4.03 3.25 -5.96
CA VAL A 84 -4.27 3.30 -4.50
C VAL A 84 -5.67 2.80 -4.18
N HIS A 85 -6.66 3.08 -5.04
CA HIS A 85 -7.98 2.48 -4.91
C HIS A 85 -7.93 0.95 -5.10
N GLN A 86 -7.17 0.45 -6.08
CA GLN A 86 -7.03 -0.99 -6.31
C GLN A 86 -6.37 -1.71 -5.14
N PHE A 87 -5.34 -1.13 -4.51
CA PHE A 87 -4.75 -1.66 -3.28
C PHE A 87 -5.75 -1.78 -2.13
N GLY A 88 -6.85 -1.05 -2.19
CA GLY A 88 -7.79 -0.91 -1.10
C GLY A 88 -9.03 -1.72 -1.08
N GLN A 89 -9.22 -2.50 -2.14
CA GLN A 89 -10.40 -3.31 -2.29
C GLN A 89 -10.55 -4.14 -1.02
N ASP A 90 -11.71 -4.00 -0.37
CA ASP A 90 -12.08 -4.66 0.88
C ASP A 90 -11.22 -4.30 2.11
N ILE A 91 -10.49 -3.18 2.09
CA ILE A 91 -9.66 -2.70 3.21
C ILE A 91 -10.08 -1.30 3.68
N TRP A 92 -10.09 -0.28 2.82
CA TRP A 92 -10.35 1.10 3.28
C TRP A 92 -11.83 1.46 3.41
N TRP A 93 -12.74 0.68 2.81
CA TRP A 93 -14.19 0.94 2.77
C TRP A 93 -15.02 -0.12 3.51
N THR A 94 -14.40 -0.78 4.49
CA THR A 94 -15.05 -1.74 5.39
C THR A 94 -16.06 -1.08 6.32
#